data_AF-A0A8A4ZNA0-F1
#
_entry.id   AF-A0A8A4ZNA0-F1
#
_cell.length_a   1.000
_cell.length_b   1.000
_cell.length_c   1.000
_cell.angle_alpha   90.00
_cell.angle_beta   90.00
_cell.angle_gamma   90.00
#
_symmetry.space_group_name_H-M   'P 1'
#
loop_
_entity.id
_entity.type
_entity.pdbx_description
1 polymer ?
#
loop_
_entity_poly.entity_id
_entity_poly.type
_entity_poly.pdbx_seq_one_letter_code
_entity_poly.pdbx_strand_id
1 'polypeptide(L)'
;MTSAELEALSLPYQDCMIANGAPFKGGNAEADGQQPMTGPATASAGDYDQALAACQQLLPLPPWEEDRSNPDAQAFVQAVVDCLHGKGIKYVEIDGDASSPTFDLSLGGPNNDSDSITRGMDLIPECQREVSAAK
;
A
#
# COMPACT_ATOMS: atom_id res chain seq x y z
N MET A 1 6.17 -8.13 8.17
CA MET A 1 7.10 -7.06 7.75
C MET A 1 6.75 -5.78 8.49
N THR A 2 7.73 -5.05 9.02
CA THR A 2 7.52 -3.74 9.67
C THR A 2 7.49 -2.62 8.63
N SER A 3 6.93 -1.46 8.98
CA SER A 3 6.90 -0.29 8.09
C SER A 3 8.30 0.17 7.69
N ALA A 4 9.27 0.11 8.60
CA ALA A 4 10.66 0.48 8.33
C ALA A 4 11.35 -0.50 7.36
N GLU A 5 11.06 -1.79 7.45
CA GLU A 5 11.57 -2.79 6.51
C GLU A 5 10.96 -2.60 5.11
N LEU A 6 9.67 -2.31 5.03
CA LEU A 6 9.00 -2.01 3.76
C LEU A 6 9.59 -0.76 3.10
N GLU A 7 9.85 0.29 3.89
CA GLU A 7 10.49 1.51 3.39
C GLU A 7 11.91 1.22 2.86
N ALA A 8 12.71 0.46 3.61
CA ALA A 8 14.04 0.06 3.18
C ALA A 8 14.02 -0.77 1.88
N LEU A 9 13.07 -1.68 1.73
CA LEU A 9 12.88 -2.46 0.50
C LEU A 9 12.40 -1.61 -0.68
N SER A 10 11.78 -0.45 -0.42
CA SER A 10 11.29 0.47 -1.45
C SER A 10 12.36 1.43 -1.97
N LEU A 11 13.48 1.62 -1.25
CA LEU A 11 14.55 2.55 -1.63
C LEU A 11 15.09 2.33 -3.05
N PRO A 12 15.39 1.09 -3.50
CA PRO A 12 15.92 0.88 -4.85
C PRO A 12 14.94 1.34 -5.96
N TYR A 13 13.64 1.14 -5.75
CA TYR A 13 12.61 1.64 -6.65
C TYR A 13 12.56 3.16 -6.65
N GLN A 14 12.58 3.79 -5.47
CA GLN A 14 12.54 5.25 -5.34
C GLN A 14 13.75 5.92 -6.01
N ASP A 15 14.95 5.40 -5.77
CA ASP A 15 16.18 5.89 -6.40
C ASP A 15 16.11 5.77 -7.93
N CYS A 16 15.59 4.65 -8.44
CA CYS A 16 15.38 4.46 -9.87
C CYS A 16 14.38 5.48 -10.46
N MET A 17 13.26 5.72 -9.78
CA MET A 17 12.24 6.68 -10.22
C MET A 17 12.81 8.10 -10.30
N ILE A 18 13.58 8.53 -9.30
CA ILE A 18 14.25 9.83 -9.29
C ILE A 18 15.28 9.92 -10.42
N ALA A 19 16.09 8.87 -10.62
CA ALA A 19 17.09 8.81 -11.68
C ALA A 19 16.47 8.88 -13.10
N ASN A 20 15.22 8.44 -13.25
CA ASN A 20 14.46 8.50 -14.51
C ASN A 20 13.54 9.73 -14.61
N GLY A 21 13.70 10.73 -13.72
CA GLY A 21 13.02 12.01 -13.84
C GLY A 21 11.60 12.06 -13.27
N ALA A 22 11.16 11.03 -12.54
CA ALA A 22 9.88 11.06 -11.84
C ALA A 22 9.92 12.08 -10.68
N PRO A 23 8.86 12.87 -10.48
CA PRO A 23 8.80 13.82 -9.39
C PRO A 23 8.54 13.08 -8.07
N PHE A 24 9.41 13.26 -7.07
CA PHE A 24 9.21 12.67 -5.76
C PHE A 24 8.31 13.57 -4.89
N LYS A 25 7.14 13.07 -4.46
CA LYS A 25 6.37 13.65 -3.35
C LYS A 25 6.47 12.69 -2.17
N GLY A 26 7.56 12.79 -1.42
CA GLY A 26 7.73 12.04 -0.17
C GLY A 26 6.73 12.52 0.88
N GLY A 27 6.10 11.57 1.57
CA GLY A 27 5.17 11.83 2.67
C GLY A 27 5.82 12.58 3.83
N ASN A 28 5.02 13.44 4.47
CA ASN A 28 5.21 14.12 5.76
C ASN A 28 6.64 14.23 6.29
N ALA A 29 7.38 15.24 5.82
CA ALA A 29 8.53 15.79 6.54
C ALA A 29 8.11 17.06 7.30
N GLU A 30 7.52 16.89 8.48
CA GLU A 30 7.57 17.92 9.52
C GLU A 30 8.53 17.45 10.63
N ALA A 31 9.84 17.60 10.41
CA ALA A 31 10.85 17.82 11.44
C ALA A 31 12.21 18.13 10.81
N ASP A 32 12.75 19.29 11.17
CA ASP A 32 14.16 19.70 11.04
C ASP A 32 14.77 19.83 9.63
N GLY A 33 14.60 21.02 9.04
CA GLY A 33 15.74 21.82 8.58
C GLY A 33 16.56 21.38 7.36
N GLN A 34 16.23 20.28 6.67
CA GLN A 34 16.95 19.86 5.47
C GLN A 34 16.33 20.47 4.20
N GLN A 35 17.22 21.00 3.33
CA GLN A 35 16.90 21.85 2.19
C GLN A 35 15.87 21.28 1.19
N PRO A 36 15.14 22.13 0.44
CA PRO A 36 14.30 21.67 -0.66
C PRO A 36 15.19 21.11 -1.77
N MET A 37 15.31 19.78 -1.85
CA MET A 37 16.07 19.15 -2.91
C MET A 37 15.22 19.17 -4.20
N THR A 38 15.69 19.99 -5.13
CA THR A 38 15.10 20.30 -6.42
C THR A 38 14.99 19.07 -7.32
N GLY A 39 13.81 18.46 -7.39
CA GLY A 39 13.38 17.76 -8.61
C GLY A 39 13.01 18.80 -9.69
N PRO A 40 13.22 18.53 -10.99
CA PRO A 40 12.82 19.46 -12.03
C PRO A 40 11.30 19.69 -11.95
N ALA A 41 10.89 20.95 -11.87
CA ALA A 41 9.52 21.40 -11.66
C ALA A 41 8.55 21.14 -12.84
N THR A 42 8.86 20.17 -13.71
CA THR A 42 8.19 19.97 -15.00
C THR A 42 8.03 18.51 -15.42
N ALA A 43 8.10 17.55 -14.49
CA ALA A 43 7.83 16.17 -14.86
C ALA A 43 6.36 16.02 -15.30
N SER A 44 6.19 15.67 -16.57
CA SER A 44 4.88 15.39 -17.19
C SER A 44 4.43 13.97 -16.82
N ALA A 45 3.14 13.66 -17.02
CA ALA A 45 2.64 12.29 -16.82
C ALA A 45 3.42 11.25 -17.67
N GLY A 46 3.94 11.66 -18.84
CA GLY A 46 4.77 10.83 -19.70
C GLY A 46 6.14 10.48 -19.10
N ASP A 47 6.73 11.39 -18.31
CA ASP A 47 8.01 11.14 -17.62
C ASP A 47 7.83 10.14 -16.48
N TYR A 48 6.66 10.16 -15.82
CA TYR A 48 6.32 9.18 -14.78
C TYR A 48 6.10 7.78 -15.35
N ASP A 49 5.32 7.64 -16.43
CA ASP A 49 5.04 6.32 -17.04
C ASP A 49 6.32 5.67 -17.60
N GLN A 50 7.21 6.48 -18.18
CA GLN A 50 8.51 5.99 -18.65
C GLN A 50 9.41 5.54 -17.49
N ALA A 51 9.47 6.32 -16.41
CA ALA A 51 10.19 5.93 -15.20
C ALA A 51 9.60 4.66 -14.58
N LEU A 52 8.27 4.56 -14.49
CA LEU A 52 7.58 3.37 -13.98
C LEU A 52 7.92 2.13 -14.81
N ALA A 53 7.84 2.22 -16.14
CA ALA A 53 8.20 1.12 -17.03
C ALA A 53 9.66 0.66 -16.86
N ALA A 54 10.58 1.59 -16.55
CA ALA A 54 11.99 1.31 -16.32
C ALA A 54 12.31 0.79 -14.92
N CYS A 55 11.44 1.04 -13.93
CA CYS A 55 11.72 0.79 -12.51
C CYS A 55 10.80 -0.25 -11.86
N GLN A 56 9.67 -0.62 -12.47
CA GLN A 56 8.65 -1.50 -11.88
C GLN A 56 9.19 -2.84 -11.37
N GLN A 57 10.25 -3.38 -11.98
CA GLN A 57 10.91 -4.62 -11.52
C GLN A 57 11.64 -4.49 -10.18
N LEU A 58 11.85 -3.26 -9.71
CA LEU A 58 12.46 -2.97 -8.40
C LEU A 58 11.41 -2.77 -7.31
N LEU A 59 10.12 -2.83 -7.66
CA LEU A 59 9.07 -2.82 -6.64
C LEU A 59 9.28 -4.00 -5.69
N PRO A 60 9.19 -3.77 -4.37
CA PRO A 60 9.20 -4.87 -3.43
C PRO A 60 8.03 -5.81 -3.76
N LEU A 61 8.29 -7.11 -3.60
CA LEU A 61 7.21 -8.09 -3.67
C LEU A 61 6.17 -7.76 -2.59
N PRO A 62 4.88 -8.01 -2.88
CA PRO A 62 3.84 -7.85 -1.87
C PRO A 62 4.06 -8.79 -0.68
N PRO A 63 3.44 -8.52 0.47
CA PRO A 63 3.40 -9.47 1.58
C PRO A 63 2.91 -10.84 1.09
N TRP A 64 3.60 -11.91 1.52
CA TRP A 64 3.27 -13.29 1.11
C TRP A 64 1.83 -13.66 1.48
N GLU A 65 1.31 -13.10 2.57
CA GLU A 65 -0.04 -13.29 3.07
C GLU A 65 -1.14 -12.72 2.15
N GLU A 66 -0.78 -11.83 1.22
CA GLU A 66 -1.70 -11.16 0.29
C GLU A 66 -1.45 -11.57 -1.17
N ASP A 67 -0.31 -12.22 -1.47
CA ASP A 67 0.08 -12.66 -2.82
C ASP A 67 -0.87 -13.74 -3.38
N ARG A 68 -1.43 -13.54 -4.58
CA ARG A 68 -2.37 -14.51 -5.18
C ARG A 68 -1.77 -15.88 -5.52
N SER A 69 -0.44 -15.98 -5.61
CA SER A 69 0.25 -17.27 -5.77
C SER A 69 0.29 -18.08 -4.48
N ASN A 70 0.04 -17.47 -3.32
CA ASN A 70 -0.13 -18.15 -2.06
C ASN A 70 -1.57 -18.72 -1.96
N PRO A 71 -1.74 -20.06 -1.86
CA PRO A 71 -3.07 -20.66 -1.76
C PRO A 71 -3.87 -20.23 -0.53
N ASP A 72 -3.21 -19.72 0.51
CA ASP A 72 -3.86 -19.26 1.73
C ASP A 72 -4.18 -17.75 1.73
N ALA A 73 -3.74 -16.99 0.73
CA ALA A 73 -3.83 -15.53 0.76
C ALA A 73 -5.29 -15.04 0.77
N GLN A 74 -6.16 -15.63 -0.04
CA GLN A 74 -7.58 -15.27 -0.05
C GLN A 74 -8.21 -15.46 1.34
N ALA A 75 -7.89 -16.57 2.00
CA ALA A 75 -8.42 -16.88 3.32
C ALA A 75 -7.85 -15.94 4.39
N PHE A 76 -6.58 -15.55 4.28
CA PHE A 76 -5.96 -14.57 5.16
C PHE A 76 -6.68 -13.21 5.04
N VAL A 77 -6.83 -12.69 3.82
CA VAL A 77 -7.48 -11.39 3.60
C VAL A 77 -8.95 -11.42 4.02
N GLN A 78 -9.66 -12.54 3.78
CA GLN A 78 -11.01 -12.72 4.31
C GLN A 78 -11.06 -12.68 5.84
N ALA A 79 -10.10 -13.31 6.53
CA ALA A 79 -10.05 -13.26 7.99
C ALA A 79 -9.75 -11.84 8.51
N VAL A 80 -8.99 -11.02 7.77
CA VAL A 80 -8.79 -9.61 8.09
C VAL A 80 -10.10 -8.82 7.93
N VAL A 81 -10.86 -9.05 6.84
CA VAL A 81 -12.20 -8.48 6.64
C VAL A 81 -13.14 -8.86 7.79
N ASP A 82 -13.15 -10.13 8.20
CA ASP A 82 -13.99 -10.62 9.30
C ASP A 82 -13.60 -9.97 10.64
N CYS A 83 -12.30 -9.79 10.90
CA CYS A 83 -11.81 -9.06 12.06
C CYS A 83 -12.29 -7.60 12.07
N LEU A 84 -12.22 -6.90 10.93
CA LEU A 84 -12.67 -5.51 10.79
C LEU A 84 -14.19 -5.39 11.01
N HIS A 85 -14.98 -6.34 10.48
CA HIS A 85 -16.40 -6.45 10.78
C HIS A 85 -16.66 -6.65 12.28
N GLY A 86 -15.90 -7.53 12.93
CA GLY A 86 -15.96 -7.75 14.38
C GLY A 86 -15.66 -6.49 15.21
N LYS A 87 -14.82 -5.59 14.68
CA LYS A 87 -14.48 -4.30 15.30
C LYS A 87 -15.42 -3.15 14.89
N GLY A 88 -16.44 -3.45 14.08
CA GLY A 88 -17.54 -2.53 13.74
C GLY A 88 -17.37 -1.76 12.44
N ILE A 89 -16.38 -2.08 11.60
CA ILE A 89 -16.26 -1.54 10.25
C ILE A 89 -17.23 -2.29 9.34
N LYS A 90 -18.22 -1.60 8.76
CA LYS A 90 -19.32 -2.24 8.02
C LYS A 90 -19.09 -2.37 6.52
N TYR A 91 -18.29 -1.47 5.97
CA TYR A 91 -18.13 -1.30 4.53
C TYR A 91 -16.69 -1.62 4.15
N VAL A 92 -16.36 -2.90 4.30
CA VAL A 92 -15.08 -3.48 3.97
C VAL A 92 -15.28 -4.79 3.23
N GLU A 93 -14.57 -4.97 2.13
CA GLU A 93 -14.63 -6.19 1.31
C GLU A 93 -13.28 -6.47 0.66
N ILE A 94 -13.10 -7.70 0.17
CA ILE A 94 -11.94 -8.03 -0.67
C ILE A 94 -12.15 -7.33 -2.01
N ASP A 95 -11.11 -6.64 -2.51
CA ASP A 95 -11.15 -6.01 -3.82
C ASP A 95 -11.38 -7.06 -4.92
N GLY A 96 -12.33 -6.77 -5.80
CA GLY A 96 -12.74 -7.65 -6.89
C GLY A 96 -11.82 -7.63 -8.12
N ASP A 97 -10.77 -6.81 -8.14
CA ASP A 97 -9.84 -6.74 -9.27
C ASP A 97 -9.00 -8.02 -9.38
N ALA A 98 -9.49 -8.94 -10.20
CA ALA A 98 -8.80 -10.19 -10.52
C ALA A 98 -7.49 -10.01 -11.31
N SER A 99 -7.20 -8.80 -11.80
CA SER A 99 -5.93 -8.48 -12.46
C SER A 99 -4.84 -8.03 -11.50
N SER A 100 -5.20 -7.67 -10.26
CA SER A 100 -4.22 -7.39 -9.20
C SER A 100 -3.41 -8.64 -8.86
N PRO A 101 -2.07 -8.55 -8.68
CA PRO A 101 -1.25 -9.68 -8.23
C PRO A 101 -1.51 -10.05 -6.75
N THR A 102 -2.24 -9.20 -6.02
CA THR A 102 -2.59 -9.35 -4.61
C THR A 102 -4.09 -9.49 -4.40
N PHE A 103 -4.47 -10.04 -3.26
CA PHE A 103 -5.78 -9.85 -2.66
C PHE A 103 -5.71 -8.57 -1.82
N ASP A 104 -6.37 -7.52 -2.28
CA ASP A 104 -6.45 -6.25 -1.56
C ASP A 104 -7.80 -6.15 -0.82
N LEU A 105 -7.90 -5.18 0.10
CA LEU A 105 -9.15 -4.86 0.78
C LEU A 105 -9.60 -3.46 0.37
N SER A 106 -10.90 -3.30 0.15
CA SER A 106 -11.50 -2.02 -0.17
C SER A 106 -12.34 -1.53 1.00
N LEU A 107 -12.12 -0.27 1.40
CA LEU A 107 -12.92 0.46 2.38
C LEU A 107 -13.75 1.50 1.63
N GLY A 108 -15.06 1.30 1.48
CA GLY A 108 -15.82 2.25 0.66
C GLY A 108 -17.23 1.81 0.27
N GLY A 109 -17.69 2.37 -0.86
CA GLY A 109 -19.05 2.21 -1.36
C GLY A 109 -19.93 3.43 -1.06
N PRO A 110 -21.06 3.55 -1.76
CA PRO A 110 -21.91 4.76 -1.72
C PRO A 110 -22.54 5.04 -0.35
N ASN A 111 -22.43 4.10 0.58
CA ASN A 111 -23.00 4.21 1.93
C ASN A 111 -21.93 4.33 3.03
N ASN A 112 -20.64 4.37 2.68
CA ASN A 112 -19.56 4.50 3.66
C ASN A 112 -19.21 5.97 3.89
N ASP A 113 -18.86 6.32 5.12
CA ASP A 113 -18.46 7.68 5.52
C ASP A 113 -16.95 7.77 5.78
N SER A 114 -16.42 9.00 5.80
CA SER A 114 -14.98 9.25 5.96
C SER A 114 -14.42 8.77 7.31
N ASP A 115 -15.23 8.80 8.36
CA ASP A 115 -14.80 8.42 9.71
C ASP A 115 -14.67 6.90 9.79
N SER A 116 -15.61 6.17 9.19
CA SER A 116 -15.57 4.72 9.01
C SER A 116 -14.39 4.26 8.15
N ILE A 117 -14.10 4.97 7.05
CA ILE A 117 -12.91 4.69 6.22
C ILE A 117 -11.62 4.89 7.02
N THR A 118 -11.48 6.05 7.69
CA THR A 118 -10.28 6.36 8.49
C THR A 118 -10.07 5.33 9.58
N ARG A 119 -11.13 5.02 10.32
CA ARG A 119 -11.08 4.00 11.37
C ARG A 119 -10.77 2.61 10.82
N GLY A 120 -11.27 2.27 9.63
CA GLY A 120 -10.92 1.04 8.93
C GLY A 120 -9.43 0.96 8.63
N MET A 121 -8.85 2.03 8.09
CA MET A 121 -7.41 2.12 7.81
C MET A 121 -6.57 1.96 9.09
N ASP A 122 -6.98 2.59 10.19
CA ASP A 122 -6.28 2.48 11.48
C ASP A 122 -6.31 1.05 12.05
N LEU A 123 -7.36 0.29 11.79
CA LEU A 123 -7.57 -1.06 12.33
C LEU A 123 -6.99 -2.18 11.46
N ILE A 124 -6.74 -1.95 10.16
CA ILE A 124 -6.18 -2.97 9.24
C ILE A 124 -4.89 -3.60 9.81
N PRO A 125 -3.87 -2.83 10.24
CA PRO A 125 -2.63 -3.42 10.74
C PRO A 125 -2.82 -4.25 12.01
N GLU A 126 -3.80 -3.90 12.85
CA GLU A 126 -4.15 -4.68 14.03
C GLU A 126 -4.77 -6.02 13.64
N CYS A 127 -5.76 -6.00 12.75
CA CYS A 127 -6.40 -7.21 12.25
C CYS A 127 -5.43 -8.14 11.49
N GLN A 128 -4.54 -7.59 10.66
CA GLN A 128 -3.48 -8.39 10.01
C GLN A 128 -2.60 -9.11 11.04
N ARG A 129 -2.21 -8.44 12.14
CA ARG A 129 -1.41 -9.06 13.21
C ARG A 129 -2.20 -10.13 13.97
N GLU A 130 -3.46 -9.87 14.29
CA GLU A 130 -4.33 -10.84 14.99
C GLU A 130 -4.51 -12.12 14.17
N VAL A 131 -4.82 -11.99 12.88
CA VAL A 131 -4.96 -13.13 11.97
C VAL A 131 -3.64 -13.89 11.83
N SER A 132 -2.52 -13.16 11.68
CA SER A 132 -1.19 -13.77 11.56
C SER A 132 -0.79 -14.54 12.83
N ALA A 133 -1.17 -14.05 14.01
CA ALA A 133 -0.87 -14.71 15.29
C ALA A 133 -1.79 -15.90 15.60
N ALA A 134 -2.91 -16.04 14.88
CA ALA A 134 -3.87 -17.13 15.04
C ALA A 134 -3.58 -18.35 14.14
N LYS A 135 -2.61 -18.24 13.22
CA LYS A 135 -2.06 -19.34 12.42
C LYS A 135 -0.94 -20.06 13.17
#